data_AF-N1QVS7-F1
#
_entry.id   AF-N1QVS7-F1
#
_cell.length_a   1.000
_cell.length_b   1.000
_cell.length_c   1.000
_cell.angle_alpha   90.00
_cell.angle_beta   90.00
_cell.angle_gamma   90.00
#
_symmetry.space_group_name_H-M   'P 1'
#
loop_
_entity.id
_entity.type
_entity.pdbx_description
1 polymer ?
#
loop_
_entity_poly.entity_id
_entity_poly.type
_entity_poly.pdbx_seq_one_letter_code
_entity_poly.pdbx_strand_id
1 'polypeptide(L)'
;MSMRSLLVLALVVAAAACLAAPRGAHGAGECGKTPADKMALKLAPPKCLCAVMLSDTAKSAGIKPEVAMSIPKRCNLVDRPVGYKCGAYTLP
;
A
#
# COMPACT_ATOMS: atom_id res chain seq x y z
N MET A 1 30.85 4.16 -34.07
CA MET A 1 30.24 5.07 -33.08
C MET A 1 31.25 5.39 -31.98
N SER A 2 31.44 6.66 -31.65
CA SER A 2 32.36 7.07 -30.57
C SER A 2 31.89 6.53 -29.23
N MET A 3 32.80 6.15 -28.33
CA MET A 3 32.49 5.59 -26.99
C MET A 3 31.53 6.48 -26.18
N ARG A 4 31.59 7.80 -26.41
CA ARG A 4 30.67 8.80 -25.85
C ARG A 4 29.25 8.68 -26.41
N SER A 5 29.11 8.37 -27.70
CA SER A 5 27.82 8.16 -28.35
C SER A 5 27.16 6.85 -27.87
N LEU A 6 27.96 5.81 -27.60
CA LEU A 6 27.45 4.58 -26.97
C LEU A 6 26.92 4.83 -25.56
N LEU A 7 27.66 5.60 -24.75
CA LEU A 7 27.25 5.97 -23.40
C LEU A 7 25.93 6.77 -23.40
N VAL A 8 25.80 7.75 -24.30
CA VAL A 8 24.57 8.54 -24.43
C VAL A 8 23.39 7.66 -24.85
N LEU A 9 23.59 6.75 -25.81
CA LEU A 9 22.53 5.85 -26.26
C LEU A 9 22.06 4.90 -25.15
N ALA A 10 22.98 4.35 -24.37
CA ALA A 10 22.65 3.49 -23.23
C ALA A 10 21.84 4.23 -22.15
N LEU A 11 22.21 5.48 -21.86
CA LEU A 11 21.53 6.31 -20.86
C LEU A 11 20.10 6.68 -21.30
N VAL A 12 19.91 6.99 -22.58
CA VAL A 12 18.59 7.27 -23.17
C VAL A 12 17.69 6.03 -23.14
N VAL A 13 18.22 4.85 -23.48
CA VAL A 13 17.47 3.59 -23.44
C VAL A 13 17.08 3.22 -22.00
N ALA A 14 17.98 3.39 -21.04
CA ALA A 14 17.68 3.15 -19.62
C ALA A 14 16.59 4.09 -19.08
N ALA A 15 16.66 5.38 -19.42
CA ALA A 15 15.64 6.35 -19.02
C ALA A 15 14.27 6.06 -19.66
N ALA A 16 14.25 5.65 -20.92
CA ALA A 16 13.02 5.27 -21.61
C ALA A 16 12.39 3.99 -21.02
N ALA A 17 13.23 3.01 -20.62
CA ALA A 17 12.75 1.79 -19.97
C ALA A 17 12.05 2.08 -18.62
N CYS A 18 12.51 3.10 -17.87
CA CYS A 18 11.87 3.53 -16.62
C CYS A 18 10.48 4.15 -16.82
N LEU A 19 10.18 4.67 -18.02
CA LEU A 19 8.87 5.25 -18.36
C LEU A 19 7.88 4.19 -18.88
N ALA A 20 8.39 3.10 -19.45
CA ALA A 20 7.59 2.00 -19.99
C ALA A 20 7.41 0.81 -19.02
N ALA A 21 8.11 0.79 -17.89
CA ALA A 21 7.87 -0.19 -16.85
C ALA A 21 6.50 0.09 -16.21
N PRO A 22 5.54 -0.86 -16.21
CA PRO A 22 4.34 -0.71 -15.42
C PRO A 22 4.77 -0.55 -13.96
N ARG A 23 4.38 0.58 -13.34
CA ARG A 23 4.46 0.79 -11.88
C ARG A 23 3.43 -0.10 -11.18
N GLY A 24 3.51 -1.40 -11.44
CA GLY A 24 2.59 -2.40 -10.96
C GLY A 24 3.38 -3.53 -10.34
N ALA A 25 3.57 -3.47 -9.02
CA ALA A 25 3.76 -4.69 -8.26
C ALA A 25 2.42 -5.44 -8.32
N HIS A 26 2.27 -6.34 -9.28
CA HIS A 26 1.14 -7.26 -9.33
C HIS A 26 1.31 -8.25 -8.17
N GLY A 27 0.79 -7.88 -7.00
CA GLY A 27 0.67 -8.79 -5.87
C GLY A 27 -0.31 -9.90 -6.25
N ALA A 28 0.19 -11.13 -6.38
CA ALA A 28 -0.65 -12.31 -6.43
C ALA A 28 -1.57 -12.30 -5.19
N GLY A 29 -2.87 -12.28 -5.44
CA GLY A 29 -3.90 -12.09 -4.42
C GLY A 29 -3.98 -13.24 -3.42
N GLU A 30 -3.13 -13.22 -2.40
CA GLU A 30 -3.32 -14.01 -1.19
C GLU A 30 -3.62 -13.08 0.00
N CYS A 31 -4.88 -12.65 0.07
CA CYS A 31 -5.42 -11.97 1.25
C CYS A 31 -5.13 -12.84 2.48
N GLY A 32 -4.25 -12.37 3.37
CA GLY A 32 -3.98 -12.99 4.67
C GLY A 32 -2.71 -13.85 4.81
N LYS A 33 -1.93 -14.12 3.75
CA LYS A 33 -0.62 -14.81 3.88
C LYS A 33 0.57 -13.86 3.92
N THR A 34 0.53 -12.76 3.17
CA THR A 34 1.59 -11.75 3.19
C THR A 34 1.43 -10.79 4.37
N PRO A 35 2.54 -10.40 5.04
CA PRO A 35 2.50 -9.71 6.31
C PRO A 35 2.34 -8.19 6.18
N ALA A 36 1.92 -7.62 5.04
CA ALA A 36 1.77 -6.17 4.92
C ALA A 36 0.78 -5.63 5.96
N ASP A 37 -0.40 -6.24 6.09
CA ASP A 37 -1.38 -5.84 7.10
C ASP A 37 -0.98 -6.28 8.52
N LYS A 38 -0.34 -7.45 8.68
CA LYS A 38 0.13 -7.91 10.00
C LYS A 38 1.28 -7.06 10.55
N MET A 39 2.21 -6.63 9.70
CA MET A 39 3.25 -5.68 10.07
C MET A 39 2.68 -4.28 10.20
N ALA A 40 1.77 -3.82 9.34
CA ALA A 40 1.16 -2.51 9.51
C ALA A 40 0.36 -2.42 10.83
N LEU A 41 -0.42 -3.44 11.21
CA LEU A 41 -1.13 -3.43 12.48
C LEU A 41 -0.23 -3.63 13.71
N LYS A 42 0.84 -4.42 13.58
CA LYS A 42 1.76 -4.68 14.70
C LYS A 42 2.82 -3.59 14.88
N LEU A 43 3.20 -2.91 13.79
CA LEU A 43 4.32 -1.96 13.75
C LEU A 43 3.85 -0.50 13.62
N ALA A 44 2.65 -0.26 13.08
CA ALA A 44 2.10 1.09 13.00
C ALA A 44 1.10 1.32 14.14
N PRO A 45 1.20 2.45 14.87
CA PRO A 45 0.18 2.81 15.84
C PRO A 45 -1.17 2.94 15.14
N PRO A 46 -2.29 2.70 15.83
CA PRO A 46 -3.63 2.74 15.22
C PRO A 46 -3.94 4.10 14.55
N LYS A 47 -3.29 5.18 15.00
CA LYS A 47 -3.29 6.51 14.34
C LYS A 47 -2.78 6.48 12.90
N CYS A 48 -1.69 5.76 12.63
CA CYS A 48 -1.10 5.67 11.28
C CYS A 48 -2.01 4.89 10.35
N LEU A 49 -2.56 3.76 10.81
CA LEU A 49 -3.54 2.99 10.04
C LEU A 49 -4.76 3.84 9.69
N CYS A 50 -5.23 4.62 10.67
CA CYS A 50 -6.30 5.58 10.49
C CYS A 50 -5.98 6.60 9.39
N ALA A 51 -4.81 7.24 9.48
CA ALA A 51 -4.37 8.25 8.54
C ALA A 51 -4.25 7.68 7.11
N VAL A 52 -3.76 6.45 6.96
CA VAL A 52 -3.68 5.77 5.66
C VAL A 52 -5.07 5.51 5.09
N MET A 53 -5.99 4.95 5.87
CA MET A 53 -7.36 4.64 5.41
C MET A 53 -8.18 5.90 5.09
N LEU A 54 -7.88 7.03 5.74
CA LEU A 54 -8.52 8.32 5.50
C LEU A 54 -7.76 9.22 4.50
N SER A 55 -6.62 8.77 3.99
CA SER A 55 -5.82 9.52 3.02
C SER A 55 -6.51 9.59 1.65
N ASP A 56 -6.19 10.63 0.89
CA ASP A 56 -6.75 10.78 -0.46
C ASP A 56 -6.23 9.72 -1.42
N THR A 57 -5.04 9.16 -1.16
CA THR A 57 -4.53 7.97 -1.85
C THR A 57 -5.46 6.77 -1.67
N ALA A 58 -5.93 6.51 -0.45
CA ALA A 58 -6.85 5.41 -0.20
C ALA A 58 -8.24 5.66 -0.81
N LYS A 59 -8.75 6.89 -0.73
CA LYS A 59 -10.05 7.26 -1.32
C LYS A 59 -10.04 7.18 -2.85
N SER A 60 -8.98 7.68 -3.49
CA SER A 60 -8.80 7.62 -4.95
C SER A 60 -8.60 6.19 -5.46
N ALA A 61 -8.05 5.30 -4.64
CA ALA A 61 -8.01 3.86 -4.90
C ALA A 61 -9.39 3.17 -4.71
N GLY A 62 -10.44 3.90 -4.33
CA GLY A 62 -11.79 3.36 -4.14
C GLY A 62 -11.99 2.60 -2.83
N ILE A 63 -11.10 2.79 -1.85
CA ILE A 63 -11.18 2.09 -0.56
C ILE A 63 -12.30 2.71 0.28
N LYS A 64 -13.28 1.89 0.67
CA LYS A 64 -14.36 2.27 1.59
C LYS A 64 -13.90 2.03 3.04
N PRO A 65 -13.71 3.08 3.86
CA PRO A 65 -13.20 2.94 5.23
C PRO A 65 -14.09 2.03 6.10
N GLU A 66 -15.41 2.08 5.92
CA GLU A 66 -16.36 1.24 6.68
C GLU A 66 -16.06 -0.25 6.52
N VAL A 67 -15.79 -0.69 5.29
CA VAL A 67 -15.50 -2.09 4.99
C VAL A 67 -14.07 -2.42 5.39
N ALA A 68 -13.11 -1.55 5.06
CA ALA A 68 -11.69 -1.76 5.32
C ALA A 68 -11.36 -1.87 6.81
N MET A 69 -11.98 -1.04 7.67
CA MET A 69 -11.77 -1.11 9.13
C MET A 69 -12.37 -2.37 9.78
N SER A 70 -13.23 -3.10 9.06
CA SER A 70 -13.74 -4.41 9.50
C SER A 70 -12.79 -5.58 9.17
N ILE A 71 -11.80 -5.37 8.28
CA ILE A 71 -10.88 -6.42 7.82
C ILE A 71 -10.12 -7.06 8.99
N PRO A 72 -9.54 -6.32 9.95
CA PRO A 72 -8.82 -6.94 11.06
C PRO A 72 -9.72 -7.88 11.89
N LYS A 73 -11.03 -7.60 11.96
CA LYS A 73 -12.02 -8.46 12.62
C LYS A 73 -12.30 -9.72 11.79
N ARG A 74 -12.56 -9.55 10.49
CA ARG A 74 -12.82 -10.67 9.56
C ARG A 74 -11.64 -11.63 9.46
N CYS A 75 -10.42 -11.11 9.57
CA CYS A 75 -9.18 -11.89 9.53
C CYS A 75 -8.74 -12.40 10.92
N ASN A 76 -9.50 -12.15 11.99
CA ASN A 76 -9.20 -12.58 13.36
C ASN A 76 -7.76 -12.25 13.82
N LEU A 77 -7.32 -10.99 13.60
CA LEU A 77 -6.00 -10.54 14.06
C LEU A 77 -5.98 -10.42 15.60
N VAL A 78 -5.01 -11.08 16.23
CA VAL A 78 -4.81 -11.10 17.69
C VAL A 78 -4.50 -9.71 18.27
N ASP A 79 -3.67 -8.91 17.61
CA ASP A 79 -3.23 -7.59 18.09
C ASP A 79 -4.10 -6.43 17.57
N ARG A 80 -5.39 -6.69 17.34
CA ARG A 80 -6.29 -5.72 16.73
C ARG A 80 -6.67 -4.60 17.71
N PRO A 81 -6.57 -3.30 17.32
CA PRO A 81 -6.98 -2.19 18.17
C PRO A 81 -8.50 -2.01 18.17
N VAL A 82 -9.19 -2.77 19.04
CA VAL A 82 -10.64 -2.73 19.23
C VAL A 82 -11.07 -1.40 19.86
N GLY A 83 -12.16 -0.80 19.35
CA GLY A 83 -12.74 0.43 19.91
C GLY A 83 -11.99 1.72 19.55
N TYR A 84 -10.95 1.64 18.72
CA TYR A 84 -10.19 2.80 18.30
C TYR A 84 -11.00 3.70 17.35
N LYS A 85 -11.05 5.00 17.63
CA LYS A 85 -11.80 5.99 16.83
C LYS A 85 -10.96 6.59 15.71
N CYS A 86 -11.54 6.57 14.52
CA CYS A 86 -10.96 7.01 13.27
C CYS A 86 -11.87 7.98 12.53
N GLY A 87 -11.83 9.25 12.94
CA GLY A 87 -12.78 10.25 12.46
C GLY A 87 -14.21 9.83 12.82
N ALA A 88 -15.04 9.59 11.81
CA ALA A 88 -16.41 9.11 11.98
C ALA A 88 -16.52 7.58 12.21
N TYR A 89 -15.45 6.82 11.98
CA TYR A 89 -15.45 5.36 12.05
C TYR A 89 -14.86 4.85 13.37
N THR A 90 -15.33 3.72 13.86
CA THR A 90 -14.75 3.04 15.01
C THR A 90 -14.36 1.63 14.61
N LEU A 91 -13.14 1.20 14.96
CA LEU A 91 -12.75 -0.18 14.72
C LEU A 91 -13.61 -1.11 15.60
N PRO A 92 -14.38 -2.05 15.01
CA PRO A 92 -15.34 -2.89 15.73
C PRO A 92 -14.69 -4.01 16.56
#